data_AF-A0A1D2MVF2-F1
#
_entry.id   AF-A0A1D2MVF2-F1
#
_cell.length_a   1.000
_cell.length_b   1.000
_cell.length_c   1.000
_cell.angle_alpha   90.00
_cell.angle_beta   90.00
_cell.angle_gamma   90.00
#
_symmetry.space_group_name_H-M   'P 1'
#
loop_
_entity.id
_entity.type
_entity.pdbx_description
1 polymer ?
#
loop_
_entity_poly.entity_id
_entity_poly.type
_entity_poly.pdbx_seq_one_letter_code
_entity_poly.pdbx_strand_id
1 'polypeptide(L)'
;MKHIEGIGTEGNDYYRRFEFVMVLIWSEAFGALLAYGYLVNLIWANAHLWEFWDKENNYHFHLFKTANEWQASIAAYPAVAAFVEGIFSLAQYILPIFVTKVGLEGNPALLLINSGKAIFAGIGAPFTGGYFNPIVAFALEYKTRGHTLLTKTMVYWIAPILGTIAGIACRKKIF
;
A
#
# COMPACT_ATOMS: atom_id res chain seq x y z
N MET A 1 11.88 39.71 -35.72
CA MET A 1 12.40 39.87 -34.34
C MET A 1 12.09 38.59 -33.58
N LYS A 2 13.06 38.13 -32.78
CA LYS A 2 13.15 36.78 -32.20
C LYS A 2 12.04 36.49 -31.17
N HIS A 3 11.57 35.24 -31.21
CA HIS A 3 10.94 34.51 -30.11
C HIS A 3 11.69 34.74 -28.79
N ILE A 4 10.95 35.11 -27.74
CA ILE A 4 11.33 34.86 -26.35
C ILE A 4 10.19 34.04 -25.75
N GLU A 5 10.20 32.74 -26.05
CA GLU A 5 9.57 31.74 -25.20
C GLU A 5 10.72 30.99 -24.54
N GLY A 6 10.78 31.05 -23.22
CA GLY A 6 11.79 30.32 -22.47
C GLY A 6 11.90 30.89 -21.07
N ILE A 7 11.85 29.98 -20.09
CA ILE A 7 12.06 30.18 -18.65
C ILE A 7 10.75 30.49 -17.89
N GLY A 8 10.04 29.44 -17.48
CA GLY A 8 9.04 29.59 -16.40
C GLY A 8 8.08 28.43 -16.13
N THR A 9 7.81 27.54 -17.08
CA THR A 9 6.65 26.63 -16.98
C THR A 9 6.97 25.21 -16.50
N GLU A 10 8.14 24.66 -16.83
CA GLU A 10 8.46 23.26 -16.47
C GLU A 10 8.66 23.03 -14.97
N GLY A 11 9.27 23.99 -14.27
CA GLY A 11 9.44 23.92 -12.82
C GLY A 11 8.10 23.94 -12.09
N ASN A 12 7.16 24.78 -12.55
CA ASN A 12 5.85 24.96 -11.92
C ASN A 12 4.93 23.76 -12.13
N ASP A 13 5.02 23.11 -13.30
CA ASP A 13 4.28 21.88 -13.58
C ASP A 13 4.82 20.68 -12.79
N TYR A 14 6.13 20.67 -12.47
CA TYR A 14 6.72 19.69 -11.57
C TYR A 14 6.21 19.82 -10.14
N TYR A 15 6.22 21.04 -9.59
CA TYR A 15 5.69 21.28 -8.24
C TYR A 15 4.21 20.96 -8.16
N ARG A 16 3.39 21.31 -9.17
CA ARG A 16 1.97 20.94 -9.21
C ARG A 16 1.72 19.43 -9.25
N ARG A 17 2.51 18.68 -10.01
CA ARG A 17 2.38 17.21 -10.09
C ARG A 17 2.87 16.53 -8.82
N PHE A 18 3.94 17.04 -8.21
CA PHE A 18 4.42 16.58 -6.91
C PHE A 18 3.43 16.92 -5.79
N GLU A 19 2.87 18.13 -5.77
CA GLU A 19 1.81 18.54 -4.87
C GLU A 19 0.55 17.69 -5.06
N PHE A 20 0.14 17.38 -6.29
CA PHE A 20 -1.00 16.50 -6.56
C PHE A 20 -0.75 15.07 -6.06
N VAL A 21 0.45 14.53 -6.25
CA VAL A 21 0.85 13.23 -5.70
C VAL A 21 0.91 13.28 -4.18
N MET A 22 1.47 14.33 -3.59
CA MET A 22 1.51 14.49 -2.14
C MET A 22 0.10 14.61 -1.60
N VAL A 23 -0.81 15.33 -2.27
CA VAL A 23 -2.23 15.38 -1.94
C VAL A 23 -2.88 14.00 -2.11
N LEU A 24 -2.51 13.20 -3.11
CA LEU A 24 -2.95 11.81 -3.26
C LEU A 24 -2.46 10.95 -2.10
N ILE A 25 -1.16 10.99 -1.77
CA ILE A 25 -0.55 10.27 -0.64
C ILE A 25 -1.14 10.74 0.69
N TRP A 26 -1.38 12.04 0.87
CA TRP A 26 -2.01 12.61 2.06
C TRP A 26 -3.49 12.30 2.11
N SER A 27 -4.20 12.27 0.99
CA SER A 27 -5.62 11.87 0.91
C SER A 27 -5.78 10.36 1.09
N GLU A 28 -4.81 9.58 0.65
CA GLU A 28 -4.71 8.15 0.90
C GLU A 28 -4.34 7.93 2.36
N ALA A 29 -3.40 8.66 2.96
CA ALA A 29 -3.06 8.56 4.38
C ALA A 29 -4.19 9.06 5.30
N PHE A 30 -4.90 10.11 4.92
CA PHE A 30 -6.06 10.63 5.65
C PHE A 30 -7.27 9.71 5.46
N GLY A 31 -7.49 9.25 4.23
CA GLY A 31 -8.41 8.17 3.89
C GLY A 31 -8.03 6.87 4.61
N ALA A 32 -6.76 6.61 4.88
CA ALA A 32 -6.25 5.48 5.64
C ALA A 32 -6.56 5.61 7.12
N LEU A 33 -6.43 6.83 7.67
CA LEU A 33 -6.78 7.12 9.05
C LEU A 33 -8.29 7.03 9.27
N LEU A 34 -9.09 7.48 8.30
CA LEU A 34 -10.55 7.34 8.31
C LEU A 34 -11.00 5.90 8.05
N ALA A 35 -10.37 5.19 7.11
CA ALA A 35 -10.57 3.78 6.84
C ALA A 35 -10.10 2.93 8.03
N TYR A 36 -9.01 3.27 8.70
CA TYR A 36 -8.62 2.65 9.95
C TYR A 36 -9.65 2.96 11.05
N GLY A 37 -10.11 4.20 11.14
CA GLY A 37 -11.22 4.57 12.01
C GLY A 37 -12.51 3.81 11.70
N TYR A 38 -12.73 3.34 10.47
CA TYR A 38 -13.99 2.73 10.05
C TYR A 38 -13.89 1.22 9.81
N LEU A 39 -13.04 0.75 8.88
CA LEU A 39 -12.75 -0.66 8.62
C LEU A 39 -12.10 -1.35 9.81
N VAL A 40 -11.12 -0.75 10.46
CA VAL A 40 -10.52 -1.38 11.65
C VAL A 40 -11.56 -1.42 12.76
N ASN A 41 -12.30 -0.33 13.06
CA ASN A 41 -13.39 -0.42 14.04
C ASN A 41 -14.51 -1.38 13.62
N LEU A 42 -14.84 -1.56 12.34
CA LEU A 42 -15.82 -2.55 11.88
C LEU A 42 -15.30 -3.98 11.94
N ILE A 43 -14.05 -4.23 11.57
CA ILE A 43 -13.41 -5.55 11.68
C ILE A 43 -13.24 -5.90 13.16
N TRP A 44 -12.85 -4.95 14.02
CA TRP A 44 -12.75 -5.11 15.48
C TRP A 44 -14.11 -5.23 16.16
N ALA A 45 -15.09 -4.41 15.79
CA ALA A 45 -16.44 -4.51 16.32
C ALA A 45 -17.09 -5.83 15.91
N ASN A 46 -16.93 -6.26 14.64
CA ASN A 46 -17.36 -7.60 14.23
C ASN A 46 -16.59 -8.68 14.99
N ALA A 47 -15.27 -8.60 15.11
CA ALA A 47 -14.50 -9.59 15.89
C ALA A 47 -14.97 -9.68 17.35
N HIS A 48 -15.25 -8.55 18.01
CA HIS A 48 -15.78 -8.53 19.38
C HIS A 48 -17.23 -9.01 19.48
N LEU A 49 -18.08 -8.71 18.50
CA LEU A 49 -19.44 -9.26 18.42
C LEU A 49 -19.41 -10.78 18.18
N TRP A 50 -18.46 -11.27 17.38
CA TRP A 50 -18.24 -12.69 17.16
C TRP A 50 -17.69 -13.38 18.41
N GLU A 51 -16.73 -12.79 19.13
CA GLU A 51 -16.24 -13.30 20.42
C GLU A 51 -17.36 -13.38 21.48
N PHE A 52 -18.26 -12.39 21.50
CA PHE A 52 -19.44 -12.39 22.36
C PHE A 52 -20.39 -13.55 22.00
N TRP A 53 -20.66 -13.73 20.71
CA TRP A 53 -21.54 -14.79 20.21
C TRP A 53 -20.94 -16.20 20.36
N ASP A 54 -19.62 -16.37 20.18
CA ASP A 54 -18.89 -17.64 20.34
C ASP A 54 -18.93 -18.10 21.81
N LYS A 55 -18.76 -17.17 22.75
CA LYS A 55 -18.90 -17.42 24.21
C LYS A 55 -20.32 -17.80 24.62
N GLU A 56 -21.33 -17.20 23.99
CA GLU A 56 -22.74 -17.49 24.29
C GLU A 56 -23.19 -18.84 23.71
N ASN A 57 -22.60 -19.29 22.60
CA ASN A 57 -23.01 -20.49 21.88
C ASN A 57 -22.03 -21.69 21.98
N ASN A 58 -20.93 -21.59 22.75
CA ASN A 58 -19.92 -22.65 22.91
C ASN A 58 -19.31 -23.17 21.59
N TYR A 59 -19.25 -22.32 20.56
CA TYR A 59 -18.41 -22.59 19.41
C TYR A 59 -16.97 -22.18 19.74
N HIS A 60 -15.98 -22.78 19.07
CA HIS A 60 -14.57 -22.41 19.20
C HIS A 60 -14.06 -21.98 17.83
N PHE A 61 -14.57 -20.86 17.32
CA PHE A 61 -14.16 -20.36 16.02
C PHE A 61 -12.87 -19.53 16.17
N HIS A 62 -11.71 -20.20 16.11
CA HIS A 62 -10.38 -19.58 16.28
C HIS A 62 -9.98 -18.54 15.21
N LEU A 63 -10.83 -18.23 14.25
CA LEU A 63 -10.56 -17.30 13.14
C LEU A 63 -10.53 -15.82 13.56
N PHE A 64 -11.03 -15.47 14.75
CA PHE A 64 -11.08 -14.09 15.24
C PHE A 64 -10.37 -13.91 16.59
N LYS A 65 -9.14 -14.41 16.73
CA LYS A 65 -8.28 -13.97 17.85
C LYS A 65 -8.08 -12.46 17.77
N THR A 66 -8.04 -11.76 18.90
CA THR A 66 -7.72 -10.32 18.92
C THR A 66 -6.38 -10.07 18.20
N ALA A 67 -6.18 -9.00 17.41
CA ALA A 67 -4.91 -8.78 16.68
C ALA A 67 -3.71 -8.71 17.62
N ASN A 68 -3.95 -8.34 18.88
CA ASN A 68 -2.96 -8.39 19.92
C ASN A 68 -2.39 -9.80 20.12
N GLU A 69 -2.97 -10.87 19.56
CA GLU A 69 -2.47 -12.25 19.61
C GLU A 69 -1.90 -12.75 18.26
N TRP A 70 -2.13 -12.01 17.16
CA TRP A 70 -1.63 -12.39 15.84
C TRP A 70 -0.17 -12.02 15.69
N GLN A 71 0.63 -12.92 15.12
CA GLN A 71 2.01 -12.61 14.76
C GLN A 71 2.02 -11.79 13.48
N ALA A 72 2.85 -10.73 13.44
CA ALA A 72 2.98 -9.88 12.27
C ALA A 72 3.44 -10.67 11.04
N SER A 73 2.94 -10.30 9.86
CA SER A 73 3.27 -10.98 8.59
C SER A 73 4.70 -10.75 8.12
N ILE A 74 5.48 -9.91 8.81
CA ILE A 74 6.90 -9.72 8.57
C ILE A 74 7.66 -10.99 8.99
N ALA A 75 7.91 -11.86 8.01
CA ALA A 75 8.65 -13.10 8.18
C ALA A 75 10.15 -12.96 7.83
N ALA A 76 10.52 -11.96 7.03
CA ALA A 76 11.90 -11.69 6.65
C ALA A 76 12.62 -10.72 7.61
N TYR A 77 13.94 -10.59 7.46
CA TYR A 77 14.70 -9.55 8.15
C TYR A 77 14.15 -8.15 7.79
N PRO A 78 14.03 -7.20 8.74
CA PRO A 78 13.37 -5.91 8.50
C PRO A 78 13.86 -5.15 7.26
N ALA A 79 15.15 -5.16 6.98
CA ALA A 79 15.68 -4.50 5.78
C ALA A 79 15.24 -5.18 4.48
N VAL A 80 15.18 -6.52 4.46
CA VAL A 80 14.68 -7.30 3.32
C VAL A 80 13.18 -7.07 3.14
N ALA A 81 12.43 -7.11 4.24
CA ALA A 81 11.00 -6.82 4.24
C ALA A 81 10.71 -5.41 3.68
N ALA A 82 11.43 -4.39 4.15
CA ALA A 82 11.32 -3.03 3.65
C ALA A 82 11.69 -2.94 2.17
N PHE A 83 12.76 -3.62 1.74
CA PHE A 83 13.14 -3.65 0.33
C PHE A 83 12.05 -4.26 -0.56
N VAL A 84 11.48 -5.39 -0.14
CA VAL A 84 10.37 -6.08 -0.83
C VAL A 84 9.14 -5.17 -0.92
N GLU A 85 8.73 -4.57 0.19
CA GLU A 85 7.58 -3.66 0.20
C GLU A 85 7.79 -2.44 -0.71
N GLY A 86 8.99 -1.87 -0.70
CA GLY A 86 9.36 -0.74 -1.57
C GLY A 86 9.39 -1.12 -3.05
N ILE A 87 10.06 -2.21 -3.44
CA ILE A 87 10.22 -2.57 -4.85
C ILE A 87 8.89 -2.98 -5.49
N PHE A 88 8.01 -3.66 -4.75
CA PHE A 88 6.70 -4.01 -5.28
C PHE A 88 5.73 -2.83 -5.29
N SER A 89 5.85 -1.87 -4.37
CA SER A 89 5.10 -0.60 -4.47
C SER A 89 5.50 0.19 -5.73
N LEU A 90 6.81 0.24 -6.03
CA LEU A 90 7.31 0.77 -7.30
C LEU A 90 6.71 0.02 -8.50
N ALA A 91 6.72 -1.31 -8.48
CA ALA A 91 6.19 -2.13 -9.58
C ALA A 91 4.68 -1.93 -9.77
N GLN A 92 3.92 -1.82 -8.67
CA GLN A 92 2.49 -1.51 -8.71
C GLN A 92 2.20 -0.13 -9.30
N TYR A 93 3.08 0.85 -9.07
CA TYR A 93 2.96 2.17 -9.68
C TYR A 93 3.28 2.15 -11.19
N ILE A 94 4.31 1.41 -11.61
CA ILE A 94 4.72 1.32 -13.03
C ILE A 94 3.71 0.52 -13.86
N LEU A 95 3.09 -0.51 -13.30
CA LEU A 95 2.23 -1.44 -14.04
C LEU A 95 1.10 -0.74 -14.82
N PRO A 96 0.25 0.13 -14.23
CA PRO A 96 -0.76 0.87 -14.98
C PRO A 96 -0.18 1.74 -16.11
N ILE A 97 0.97 2.37 -15.88
CA ILE A 97 1.64 3.20 -16.88
C ILE A 97 2.06 2.33 -18.08
N PHE A 98 2.65 1.17 -17.82
CA PHE A 98 3.00 0.21 -18.86
C PHE A 98 1.77 -0.26 -19.64
N VAL A 99 0.69 -0.64 -18.94
CA VAL A 99 -0.57 -1.12 -19.56
C VAL A 99 -1.18 -0.05 -20.47
N THR A 100 -1.22 1.21 -20.04
CA THR A 100 -1.70 2.32 -20.89
C THR A 100 -0.80 2.56 -22.09
N LYS A 101 0.53 2.42 -21.95
CA LYS A 101 1.48 2.60 -23.07
C LYS A 101 1.35 1.54 -24.15
N VAL A 102 1.00 0.30 -23.79
CA VAL A 102 0.75 -0.77 -24.78
C VAL A 102 -0.62 -0.69 -25.45
N GLY A 103 -1.40 0.38 -25.17
CA GLY A 103 -2.69 0.64 -25.83
C GLY A 103 -3.84 -0.24 -25.32
N LEU A 104 -3.70 -0.84 -24.13
CA LEU A 104 -4.78 -1.59 -23.50
C LEU A 104 -5.68 -0.63 -22.72
N GLU A 105 -6.99 -0.69 -22.98
CA GLU A 105 -8.01 0.12 -22.32
C GLU A 105 -9.19 -0.74 -21.84
N GLY A 106 -10.05 -0.16 -20.99
CA GLY A 106 -11.27 -0.81 -20.50
C GLY A 106 -11.03 -2.07 -19.67
N ASN A 107 -11.91 -3.07 -19.83
CA ASN A 107 -11.89 -4.29 -19.02
C ASN A 107 -10.57 -5.09 -19.13
N PRO A 108 -9.97 -5.29 -20.32
CA PRO A 108 -8.68 -5.97 -20.44
C PRO A 108 -7.54 -5.30 -19.68
N ALA A 109 -7.50 -3.96 -19.67
CA ALA A 109 -6.49 -3.21 -18.92
C ALA A 109 -6.65 -3.39 -17.41
N LEU A 110 -7.89 -3.30 -16.91
CA LEU A 110 -8.20 -3.51 -15.49
C LEU A 110 -7.86 -4.93 -15.04
N LEU A 111 -8.17 -5.94 -15.86
CA LEU A 111 -7.83 -7.33 -15.58
C LEU A 111 -6.31 -7.49 -15.44
N LEU A 112 -5.54 -6.99 -16.41
CA LEU A 112 -4.08 -7.10 -16.39
C LEU A 112 -3.45 -6.39 -15.19
N ILE A 113 -3.93 -5.19 -14.86
CA ILE A 113 -3.46 -4.44 -13.68
C ILE A 113 -3.75 -5.22 -12.40
N ASN A 114 -4.97 -5.72 -12.22
CA ASN A 114 -5.38 -6.42 -11.02
C ASN A 114 -4.68 -7.78 -10.88
N SER A 115 -4.56 -8.54 -11.97
CA SER A 115 -3.80 -9.79 -11.99
C SER A 115 -2.32 -9.57 -11.70
N GLY A 116 -1.71 -8.52 -12.25
CA GLY A 116 -0.31 -8.17 -11.93
C GLY A 116 -0.12 -7.80 -10.46
N LYS A 117 -1.02 -7.01 -9.88
CA LYS A 117 -1.02 -6.70 -8.43
C LYS A 117 -1.16 -7.96 -7.58
N ALA A 118 -2.03 -8.89 -7.96
CA ALA A 118 -2.22 -10.16 -7.27
C ALA A 118 -0.97 -11.06 -7.35
N ILE A 119 -0.30 -11.12 -8.51
CA ILE A 119 0.96 -11.84 -8.67
C ILE A 119 2.05 -11.25 -7.77
N PHE A 120 2.20 -9.92 -7.76
CA PHE A 120 3.15 -9.26 -6.87
C PHE A 120 2.86 -9.59 -5.39
N ALA A 121 1.59 -9.52 -4.98
CA ALA A 121 1.17 -9.87 -3.62
C ALA A 121 1.53 -11.32 -3.28
N GLY A 122 1.28 -12.27 -4.19
CA GLY A 122 1.66 -13.67 -4.04
C GLY A 122 3.17 -13.87 -3.88
N ILE A 123 3.99 -13.14 -4.63
CA ILE A 123 5.46 -13.22 -4.53
C ILE A 123 5.97 -12.59 -3.23
N GLY A 124 5.38 -11.48 -2.78
CA GLY A 124 5.78 -10.80 -1.54
C GLY A 124 5.22 -11.41 -0.26
N ALA A 125 4.13 -12.18 -0.34
CA ALA A 125 3.45 -12.74 0.82
C ALA A 125 4.38 -13.50 1.77
N PRO A 126 5.32 -14.35 1.31
CA PRO A 126 6.25 -15.04 2.19
C PRO A 126 7.20 -14.14 2.99
N PHE A 127 7.36 -12.87 2.61
CA PHE A 127 8.28 -11.93 3.25
C PHE A 127 7.56 -10.99 4.21
N THR A 128 6.41 -10.44 3.80
CA THR A 128 5.74 -9.32 4.48
C THR A 128 4.23 -9.42 4.53
N GLY A 129 3.62 -10.47 3.97
CA GLY A 129 2.17 -10.51 3.71
C GLY A 129 1.76 -9.88 2.38
N GLY A 130 2.68 -9.22 1.66
CA GLY A 130 2.48 -8.76 0.29
C GLY A 130 1.47 -7.61 0.15
N TYR A 131 1.51 -6.64 1.08
CA TYR A 131 0.51 -5.57 1.14
C TYR A 131 0.78 -4.46 0.13
N PHE A 132 2.00 -3.92 0.10
CA PHE A 132 2.45 -2.85 -0.82
C PHE A 132 1.57 -1.59 -0.81
N ASN A 133 0.81 -1.44 0.25
CA ASN A 133 -0.13 -0.36 0.47
C ASN A 133 -0.13 -0.06 1.97
N PRO A 134 0.36 1.11 2.39
CA PRO A 134 0.45 1.47 3.80
C PRO A 134 -0.88 1.40 4.55
N ILE A 135 -1.99 1.67 3.88
CA ILE A 135 -3.34 1.65 4.47
C ILE A 135 -3.72 0.24 4.85
N VAL A 136 -3.63 -0.68 3.88
CA VAL A 136 -4.00 -2.08 4.05
C VAL A 136 -3.09 -2.72 5.09
N ALA A 137 -1.79 -2.48 4.99
CA ALA A 137 -0.83 -2.97 5.95
C ALA A 137 -1.09 -2.42 7.36
N PHE A 138 -1.34 -1.13 7.52
CA PHE A 138 -1.63 -0.55 8.84
C PHE A 138 -2.92 -1.12 9.45
N ALA A 139 -3.96 -1.32 8.64
CA ALA A 139 -5.22 -1.90 9.10
C ALA A 139 -5.04 -3.33 9.65
N LEU A 140 -4.14 -4.11 9.05
CA LEU A 140 -3.92 -5.52 9.40
C LEU A 140 -2.78 -5.72 10.42
N GLU A 141 -1.75 -4.88 10.38
CA GLU A 141 -0.49 -5.11 11.09
C GLU A 141 -0.26 -4.20 12.30
N TYR A 142 -1.04 -3.13 12.49
CA TYR A 142 -0.76 -2.18 13.57
C TYR A 142 -0.74 -2.83 14.96
N LYS A 143 -1.72 -3.71 15.25
CA LYS A 143 -1.88 -4.36 16.56
C LYS A 143 -1.20 -5.73 16.69
N THR A 144 -0.55 -6.25 15.64
CA THR A 144 0.08 -7.58 15.66
C THR A 144 1.30 -7.63 16.60
N ARG A 145 1.70 -8.83 17.06
CA ARG A 145 2.91 -9.08 17.85
C ARG A 145 4.13 -9.38 16.96
N GLY A 146 5.32 -9.49 17.58
CA GLY A 146 6.53 -10.01 16.95
C GLY A 146 7.51 -8.96 16.42
N HIS A 147 7.02 -7.77 16.07
CA HIS A 147 7.86 -6.65 15.62
C HIS A 147 7.46 -5.34 16.28
N THR A 148 8.43 -4.44 16.45
CA THR A 148 8.18 -3.11 17.02
C THR A 148 7.33 -2.25 16.09
N LEU A 149 6.64 -1.24 16.65
CA LEU A 149 5.91 -0.26 15.85
C LEU A 149 6.83 0.46 14.85
N LEU A 150 8.08 0.75 15.25
CA LEU A 150 9.07 1.37 14.37
C LEU A 150 9.39 0.46 13.18
N THR A 151 9.63 -0.84 13.41
CA THR A 151 9.88 -1.81 12.34
C THR A 151 8.74 -1.84 11.34
N LYS A 152 7.50 -1.92 11.83
CA LYS A 152 6.30 -1.93 10.98
C LYS A 152 6.12 -0.62 10.22
N THR A 153 6.44 0.51 10.85
CA THR A 153 6.40 1.83 10.18
C THR A 153 7.42 1.88 9.05
N MET A 154 8.65 1.41 9.28
CA MET A 154 9.67 1.38 8.24
C MET A 154 9.28 0.48 7.06
N VAL A 155 8.80 -0.73 7.36
CA VAL A 155 8.45 -1.74 6.35
C VAL A 155 7.17 -1.39 5.59
N TYR A 156 6.11 -0.96 6.27
CA TYR A 156 4.80 -0.80 5.67
C TYR A 156 4.42 0.64 5.32
N TRP A 157 5.12 1.65 5.83
CA TRP A 157 4.88 3.05 5.45
C TRP A 157 6.02 3.61 4.63
N ILE A 158 7.21 3.69 5.24
CA ILE A 158 8.34 4.41 4.64
C ILE A 158 8.77 3.73 3.34
N ALA A 159 8.96 2.42 3.34
CA ALA A 159 9.40 1.69 2.16
C ALA A 159 8.40 1.80 0.97
N PRO A 160 7.10 1.52 1.13
CA PRO A 160 6.12 1.72 0.05
C PRO A 160 6.07 3.14 -0.50
N ILE A 161 6.12 4.16 0.37
CA ILE A 161 6.15 5.57 -0.03
C ILE A 161 7.40 5.84 -0.90
N LEU A 162 8.57 5.39 -0.45
CA LEU A 162 9.82 5.55 -1.21
C LEU A 162 9.77 4.80 -2.55
N GLY A 163 9.17 3.60 -2.57
CA GLY A 163 8.94 2.83 -3.79
C GLY A 163 8.09 3.59 -4.81
N THR A 164 6.97 4.14 -4.38
CA THR A 164 6.09 4.96 -5.23
C THR A 164 6.79 6.22 -5.72
N ILE A 165 7.52 6.93 -4.85
CA ILE A 165 8.33 8.11 -5.23
C ILE A 165 9.37 7.73 -6.29
N ALA A 166 10.06 6.60 -6.11
CA ALA A 166 11.01 6.10 -7.08
C ALA A 166 10.33 5.76 -8.42
N GLY A 167 9.13 5.16 -8.40
CA GLY A 167 8.32 4.92 -9.59
C GLY A 167 7.98 6.21 -10.34
N ILE A 168 7.61 7.27 -9.62
CA ILE A 168 7.36 8.61 -10.20
C ILE A 168 8.62 9.18 -10.85
N ALA A 169 9.77 9.06 -10.18
CA ALA A 169 11.05 9.51 -10.72
C ALA A 169 11.46 8.71 -11.98
N CYS A 170 11.25 7.39 -11.96
CA CYS A 170 11.53 6.49 -13.09
C CYS A 170 10.64 6.78 -14.30
N ARG A 171 9.37 7.16 -14.09
CA ARG A 171 8.45 7.51 -15.18
C ARG A 171 9.07 8.51 -16.16
N LYS A 172 9.78 9.53 -15.67
CA LYS A 172 10.38 10.58 -16.49
C LYS A 172 11.57 10.15 -17.36
N LYS A 173 12.24 9.04 -17.01
CA LYS A 173 13.45 8.58 -17.70
C LYS A 173 13.20 7.42 -18.66
N ILE A 174 12.10 6.68 -18.44
CA ILE A 174 11.78 5.45 -19.15
C ILE A 174 10.62 5.67 -20.16
N PHE A 175 9.83 6.72 -19.97
CA PHE A 175 8.68 7.09 -20.78
C PHE A 175 8.70 8.58 -21.12
#